data_AF-A0A954BB38-F1
#
_entry.id   AF-A0A954BB38-F1
#
_cell.length_a   1.000
_cell.length_b   1.000
_cell.length_c   1.000
_cell.angle_alpha   90.00
_cell.angle_beta   90.00
_cell.angle_gamma   90.00
#
_symmetry.space_group_name_H-M   'P 1'
#
loop_
_entity.id
_entity.type
_entity.pdbx_description
1 polymer ?
#
loop_
_entity_poly.entity_id
_entity_poly.type
_entity_poly.pdbx_seq_one_letter_code
_entity_poly.pdbx_strand_id
1 'polypeptide(L)'
;MTKPAAALPPSDPPPDHPSEIEAAAAAGTLRALIARRYRDGDDERRDFDNALVNLHNRGSIDAVAVLAELGRSGGQENDFFDIQLVFKDVLPRMMAEIAVVMDAVCGLVRAGEGDTFAGVLVDPFRQFCAVQPGRADEALRLIREDAPRYALLYPAVLAAGLEEDRAGWIARAIDVLKTEEMVFLRHVVFALTRPELAADEDARAAALSALKARLVGLADDDVLASAVRAIFALDPVVQGARGSGLLLDDVLAAGGDATLHAAIECLWLNGRTAPPAVAAVVFRHGERIKPAHKGTLHRADMALYASLGEPCENEALAFLERYLVANVGSVEPEAFQHSLRKIPNQHPALFGRLLVKWFLSGERALCDSARWMVTNSVGEAAPMPVDAIAGVALESGERIFVARKAVGWLFFQPKAAAEVVLAVMRDADSKSSKIIEDHLFDPLLINYAGPLEPFLREAGKSAPASVKRRINSALKRWRAHIDAVKAAGAIKELWPSERERAITRQRFADESAAAMREAEANSVLLSAVSKSVVLYGRASIHSIRGPDGKNRRAVTRLQSHSFTIDVPSEDMVDPFGLDYKLRFMRVEKIRR
;
A
#
# COMPACT_ATOMS: atom_id res chain seq x y z
N MET A 1 25.42 30.27 55.61
CA MET A 1 26.50 29.38 55.14
C MET A 1 26.10 28.84 53.77
N THR A 2 26.34 29.62 52.74
CA THR A 2 26.07 29.31 51.33
C THR A 2 27.34 28.76 50.71
N LYS A 3 27.27 27.54 50.18
CA LYS A 3 28.36 26.85 49.48
C LYS A 3 28.67 27.57 48.15
N PRO A 4 29.93 27.71 47.73
CA PRO A 4 30.26 28.28 46.43
C PRO A 4 29.97 27.28 45.32
N ALA A 5 29.45 27.79 44.20
CA ALA A 5 29.33 27.06 42.94
C ALA A 5 30.74 26.77 42.39
N ALA A 6 31.00 25.51 42.07
CA ALA A 6 32.20 25.11 41.35
C ALA A 6 32.11 25.63 39.91
N ALA A 7 33.14 26.34 39.46
CA ALA A 7 33.29 26.79 38.09
C ALA A 7 33.39 25.57 37.15
N LEU A 8 32.63 25.61 36.05
CA LEU A 8 32.81 24.71 34.91
C LEU A 8 34.22 24.91 34.31
N PRO A 9 34.85 23.86 33.76
CA PRO A 9 36.13 24.00 33.05
C PRO A 9 35.96 24.96 31.86
N PRO A 10 37.04 25.63 31.41
CA PRO A 10 36.99 26.41 30.18
C PRO A 10 36.58 25.51 29.02
N SER A 11 35.62 25.98 28.22
CA SER A 11 35.29 25.38 26.93
C SER A 11 36.56 25.34 26.08
N ASP A 12 36.83 24.21 25.41
CA ASP A 12 37.88 24.11 24.42
C ASP A 12 37.78 25.28 23.41
N PRO A 13 38.91 25.81 22.92
CA PRO A 13 38.89 26.84 21.87
C PRO A 13 38.10 26.30 20.66
N PRO A 14 37.34 27.15 19.95
CA PRO A 14 36.60 26.72 18.78
C PRO A 14 37.57 26.07 17.79
N PRO A 15 37.23 24.92 17.20
CA PRO A 15 38.13 24.20 16.31
C PRO A 15 38.47 25.05 15.08
N ASP A 16 39.76 25.15 14.78
CA ASP A 16 40.28 25.85 13.60
C ASP A 16 40.10 24.96 12.36
N HIS A 17 38.84 24.87 11.89
CA HIS A 17 38.45 24.04 10.75
C HIS A 17 39.34 24.25 9.50
N PRO A 18 39.72 25.48 9.10
CA PRO A 18 40.61 25.68 7.95
C PRO A 18 41.96 24.96 8.09
N SER A 19 42.65 25.12 9.22
CA SER A 19 43.96 24.49 9.44
C SER A 19 43.87 22.97 9.51
N GLU A 20 42.81 22.43 10.11
CA GLU A 20 42.57 20.98 10.17
C GLU A 20 42.33 20.38 8.78
N ILE A 21 41.50 21.04 7.95
CA ILE A 21 41.21 20.58 6.59
C ILE A 21 42.47 20.60 5.72
N GLU A 22 43.28 21.67 5.78
CA GLU A 22 44.54 21.76 5.02
C GLU A 22 45.56 20.70 5.47
N ALA A 23 45.68 20.45 6.78
CA ALA A 23 46.54 19.40 7.30
C ALA A 23 46.08 18.00 6.83
N ALA A 24 44.77 17.74 6.86
CA ALA A 24 44.20 16.48 6.38
C ALA A 24 44.36 16.31 4.86
N ALA A 25 44.25 17.40 4.08
CA ALA A 25 44.50 17.39 2.65
C ALA A 25 45.97 17.05 2.34
N ALA A 26 46.92 17.70 3.02
CA ALA A 26 48.35 17.43 2.85
C ALA A 26 48.73 16.00 3.27
N ALA A 27 48.04 15.43 4.25
CA ALA A 27 48.25 14.06 4.73
C ALA A 27 47.50 12.99 3.91
N GLY A 28 46.67 13.37 2.93
CA GLY A 28 45.84 12.44 2.16
C GLY A 28 44.69 11.82 2.96
N THR A 29 44.32 12.40 4.10
CA THR A 29 43.27 11.91 5.01
C THR A 29 41.99 12.75 4.98
N LEU A 30 41.88 13.69 4.04
CA LEU A 30 40.73 14.61 3.92
C LEU A 30 39.39 13.87 3.83
N ARG A 31 39.35 12.74 3.11
CA ARG A 31 38.16 11.89 2.98
C ARG A 31 37.64 11.41 4.35
N ALA A 32 38.53 10.86 5.17
CA ALA A 32 38.19 10.34 6.49
C ALA A 32 37.74 11.46 7.44
N LEU A 33 38.33 12.65 7.32
CA LEU A 33 37.92 13.82 8.09
C LEU A 33 36.47 14.22 7.76
N ILE A 34 36.12 14.30 6.47
CA ILE A 34 34.77 14.67 6.01
C ILE A 34 33.72 13.67 6.55
N ALA A 35 33.98 12.37 6.43
CA ALA A 35 33.07 11.33 6.91
C ALA A 35 32.89 11.37 8.43
N ARG A 36 33.99 11.55 9.17
CA ARG A 36 33.95 11.70 10.62
C ARG A 36 33.11 12.89 11.06
N ARG A 37 33.30 14.05 10.44
CA ARG A 37 32.56 15.28 10.79
C ARG A 37 31.06 15.18 10.55
N TYR A 38 30.61 14.37 9.59
CA TYR A 38 29.19 14.08 9.44
C TYR A 38 28.63 13.25 10.60
N ARG A 39 29.34 12.19 11.03
CA ARG A 39 28.89 11.27 12.09
C ARG A 39 28.90 11.89 13.49
N ASP A 40 29.83 12.80 13.74
CA ASP A 40 29.99 13.43 15.06
C ASP A 40 28.85 14.44 15.38
N GLY A 41 27.98 14.76 14.41
CA GLY A 41 26.70 15.47 14.64
C GLY A 41 26.87 16.90 15.17
N ASP A 42 27.97 17.56 14.81
CA ASP A 42 28.48 18.76 15.46
C ASP A 42 27.62 20.01 15.17
N ASP A 43 27.37 20.83 16.20
CA ASP A 43 26.64 22.12 16.09
C ASP A 43 27.37 23.12 15.14
N GLU A 44 28.63 22.85 14.83
CA GLU A 44 29.51 23.64 13.96
C GLU A 44 29.60 23.14 12.51
N ARG A 45 28.75 22.18 12.10
CA ARG A 45 28.78 21.61 10.74
C ARG A 45 28.78 22.66 9.63
N ARG A 46 28.04 23.76 9.84
CA ARG A 46 27.97 24.86 8.87
C ARG A 46 29.30 25.60 8.70
N ASP A 47 30.09 25.72 9.77
CA ASP A 47 31.38 26.39 9.74
C ASP A 47 32.44 25.51 9.07
N PHE A 48 32.39 24.20 9.31
CA PHE A 48 33.18 23.22 8.56
C PHE A 48 32.87 23.26 7.05
N ASP A 49 31.59 23.21 6.68
CA ASP A 49 31.14 23.29 5.28
C ASP A 49 31.61 24.59 4.62
N ASN A 50 31.55 25.71 5.36
CA ASN A 50 32.07 27.00 4.90
C ASN A 50 33.58 26.99 4.69
N ALA A 51 34.34 26.43 5.62
CA ALA A 51 35.78 26.30 5.50
C ALA A 51 36.15 25.43 4.30
N LEU A 52 35.50 24.27 4.12
CA LEU A 52 35.74 23.36 3.00
C LEU A 52 35.52 24.05 1.64
N VAL A 53 34.42 24.78 1.48
CA VAL A 53 34.12 25.55 0.26
C VAL A 53 35.15 26.65 0.03
N ASN A 54 35.51 27.43 1.06
CA ASN A 54 36.46 28.53 0.92
C ASN A 54 37.86 28.04 0.55
N LEU A 55 38.32 26.93 1.16
CA LEU A 55 39.60 26.31 0.88
C LEU A 55 39.66 25.75 -0.55
N HIS A 56 38.57 25.14 -1.02
CA HIS A 56 38.49 24.64 -2.39
C HIS A 56 38.51 25.80 -3.40
N ASN A 57 37.66 26.80 -3.20
CA ASN A 57 37.49 27.91 -4.15
C ASN A 57 38.75 28.79 -4.25
N ARG A 58 39.61 28.82 -3.22
CA ARG A 58 40.93 29.50 -3.26
C ARG A 58 42.07 28.63 -3.81
N GLY A 59 41.79 27.37 -4.15
CA GLY A 59 42.76 26.42 -4.68
C GLY A 59 43.70 25.78 -3.63
N SER A 60 43.41 25.91 -2.34
CA SER A 60 44.21 25.28 -1.28
C SER A 60 44.01 23.76 -1.20
N ILE A 61 42.82 23.30 -1.58
CA ILE A 61 42.45 21.87 -1.61
C ILE A 61 41.62 21.58 -2.86
N ASP A 62 41.59 20.31 -3.28
CA ASP A 62 40.64 19.83 -4.28
C ASP A 62 39.58 18.94 -3.61
N ALA A 63 38.48 19.56 -3.16
CA ALA A 63 37.38 18.83 -2.58
C ALA A 63 36.62 17.98 -3.62
N VAL A 64 36.60 18.40 -4.89
CA VAL A 64 35.90 17.65 -5.96
C VAL A 64 36.68 16.38 -6.31
N ALA A 65 38.01 16.39 -6.23
CA ALA A 65 38.82 15.17 -6.35
C ALA A 65 38.43 14.09 -5.33
N VAL A 66 38.08 14.47 -4.10
CA VAL A 66 37.59 13.53 -3.08
C VAL A 66 36.30 12.84 -3.53
N LEU A 67 35.38 13.58 -4.16
CA LEU A 67 34.16 12.98 -4.74
C LEU A 67 34.48 12.04 -5.92
N ALA A 68 35.40 12.43 -6.80
CA ALA A 68 35.80 11.62 -7.95
C ALA A 68 36.50 10.31 -7.52
N GLU A 69 37.32 10.35 -6.46
CA GLU A 69 37.90 9.16 -5.83
C GLU A 69 36.83 8.27 -5.21
N LEU A 70 35.85 8.86 -4.54
CA LEU A 70 34.75 8.12 -3.94
C LEU A 70 33.94 7.35 -4.98
N GLY A 71 33.64 7.95 -6.14
CA GLY A 71 33.00 7.25 -7.26
C GLY A 71 33.83 6.08 -7.82
N ARG A 72 35.16 6.18 -7.83
CA ARG A 72 36.06 5.10 -8.27
C ARG A 72 36.16 3.94 -7.28
N SER A 73 35.84 4.15 -6.01
CA SER A 73 35.89 3.12 -4.96
C SER A 73 34.72 2.11 -4.99
N GLY A 74 33.71 2.34 -5.84
CA GLY A 74 32.63 1.36 -6.07
C GLY A 74 31.64 1.19 -4.91
N GLY A 75 31.49 2.18 -4.03
CA GLY A 75 30.41 2.22 -3.04
C GLY A 75 30.55 1.28 -1.83
N GLN A 76 31.62 0.47 -1.75
CA GLN A 76 31.77 -0.56 -0.70
C GLN A 76 32.35 -0.05 0.63
N GLU A 77 32.62 1.25 0.75
CA GLU A 77 33.26 1.82 1.93
C GLU A 77 32.24 2.42 2.91
N ASN A 78 32.46 2.22 4.21
CA ASN A 78 31.56 2.65 5.29
C ASN A 78 31.25 4.16 5.29
N ASP A 79 32.09 4.96 4.64
CA ASP A 79 32.02 6.42 4.62
C ASP A 79 31.34 6.97 3.35
N PHE A 80 30.87 6.09 2.45
CA PHE A 80 30.36 6.46 1.12
C PHE A 80 29.15 7.40 1.16
N PHE A 81 28.20 7.15 2.06
CA PHE A 81 26.99 7.98 2.17
C PHE A 81 27.24 9.25 2.99
N ASP A 82 28.05 9.15 4.05
CA ASP A 82 28.39 10.28 4.91
C ASP A 82 28.99 11.43 4.09
N ILE A 83 29.92 11.10 3.18
CA ILE A 83 30.56 12.09 2.31
C ILE A 83 29.54 12.68 1.31
N GLN A 84 28.69 11.87 0.68
CA GLN A 84 27.67 12.38 -0.24
C GLN A 84 26.71 13.36 0.44
N LEU A 85 26.37 13.12 1.71
CA LEU A 85 25.49 13.99 2.48
C LEU A 85 26.14 15.33 2.84
N VAL A 86 27.48 15.37 3.04
CA VAL A 86 28.21 16.65 3.14
C VAL A 86 28.21 17.37 1.80
N PHE A 87 28.54 16.66 0.71
CA PHE A 87 28.61 17.27 -0.62
C PHE A 87 27.28 17.72 -1.19
N LYS A 88 26.17 17.20 -0.68
CA LYS A 88 24.84 17.73 -0.95
C LYS A 88 24.73 19.23 -0.63
N ASP A 89 25.35 19.66 0.47
CA ASP A 89 25.22 21.02 0.98
C ASP A 89 26.35 21.95 0.47
N VAL A 90 27.55 21.40 0.18
CA VAL A 90 28.71 22.20 -0.26
C VAL A 90 28.86 22.32 -1.78
N LEU A 91 28.49 21.31 -2.57
CA LEU A 91 28.70 21.29 -4.02
C LEU A 91 28.12 22.52 -4.74
N PRO A 92 26.90 23.00 -4.43
CA PRO A 92 26.31 24.17 -5.11
C PRO A 92 27.16 25.45 -5.00
N ARG A 93 28.03 25.53 -3.99
CA ARG A 93 28.84 26.73 -3.67
C ARG A 93 30.28 26.63 -4.14
N MET A 94 30.67 25.51 -4.74
CA MET A 94 32.03 25.28 -5.20
C MET A 94 32.30 25.97 -6.54
N MET A 95 33.56 26.35 -6.77
CA MET A 95 34.08 26.84 -8.04
C MET A 95 34.98 25.77 -8.65
N ALA A 96 34.42 25.00 -9.58
CA ALA A 96 35.10 23.92 -10.27
C ALA A 96 34.70 23.88 -11.75
N GLU A 97 35.51 23.23 -12.58
CA GLU A 97 35.18 22.98 -13.98
C GLU A 97 34.00 22.00 -14.08
N ILE A 98 33.06 22.29 -15.00
CA ILE A 98 31.83 21.51 -15.14
C ILE A 98 32.11 20.03 -15.45
N ALA A 99 33.11 19.76 -16.31
CA ALA A 99 33.47 18.39 -16.69
C ALA A 99 33.92 17.56 -15.49
N VAL A 100 34.73 18.14 -14.60
CA VAL A 100 35.25 17.48 -13.39
C VAL A 100 34.11 17.15 -12.43
N VAL A 101 33.17 18.09 -12.25
CA VAL A 101 31.99 17.87 -11.40
C VAL A 101 31.07 16.81 -12.00
N MET A 102 30.78 16.88 -13.31
CA MET A 102 29.95 15.89 -14.00
C MET A 102 30.52 14.49 -13.87
N ASP A 103 31.84 14.34 -14.00
CA ASP A 103 32.53 13.06 -13.81
C ASP A 103 32.37 12.51 -12.40
N ALA A 104 32.58 13.35 -11.39
CA ALA A 104 32.43 12.96 -10.00
C ALA A 104 30.99 12.51 -9.69
N VAL A 105 29.98 13.29 -10.10
CA VAL A 105 28.57 12.98 -9.85
C VAL A 105 28.15 11.71 -10.62
N CYS A 106 28.47 11.60 -11.90
CA CYS A 106 28.16 10.39 -12.68
C CYS A 106 28.85 9.15 -12.12
N GLY A 107 30.11 9.27 -11.69
CA GLY A 107 30.84 8.17 -11.05
C GLY A 107 30.16 7.69 -9.77
N LEU A 108 29.69 8.62 -8.93
CA LEU A 108 28.98 8.30 -7.69
C LEU A 108 27.62 7.64 -7.93
N VAL A 109 26.84 8.16 -8.88
CA VAL A 109 25.53 7.59 -9.23
C VAL A 109 25.69 6.14 -9.69
N ARG A 110 26.70 5.86 -10.54
CA ARG A 110 27.02 4.51 -10.99
C ARG A 110 27.52 3.60 -9.87
N ALA A 111 28.38 4.13 -8.99
CA ALA A 111 28.90 3.38 -7.85
C ALA A 111 27.84 3.00 -6.82
N GLY A 112 26.71 3.72 -6.78
CA GLY A 112 25.57 3.45 -5.91
C GLY A 112 24.42 2.64 -6.55
N GLU A 113 24.57 2.16 -7.80
CA GLU A 113 23.48 1.47 -8.51
C GLU A 113 22.89 0.30 -7.70
N GLY A 114 21.56 0.34 -7.49
CA GLY A 114 20.82 -0.63 -6.68
C GLY A 114 20.39 -0.12 -5.29
N ASP A 115 20.89 1.05 -4.87
CA ASP A 115 20.52 1.71 -3.62
C ASP A 115 19.68 2.96 -3.87
N THR A 116 18.65 3.17 -3.04
CA THR A 116 17.77 4.35 -3.00
C THR A 116 18.50 5.69 -2.92
N PHE A 117 19.76 5.72 -2.44
CA PHE A 117 20.54 6.96 -2.28
C PHE A 117 21.43 7.32 -3.48
N ALA A 118 21.50 6.50 -4.53
CA ALA A 118 22.38 6.69 -5.69
C ALA A 118 22.22 8.05 -6.41
N GLY A 119 21.10 8.75 -6.21
CA GLY A 119 20.80 10.04 -6.85
C GLY A 119 20.99 11.31 -6.00
N VAL A 120 21.55 11.20 -4.77
CA VAL A 120 21.59 12.31 -3.80
C VAL A 120 22.22 13.60 -4.34
N LEU A 121 23.23 13.50 -5.21
CA LEU A 121 23.96 14.66 -5.73
C LEU A 121 23.40 15.23 -7.05
N VAL A 122 22.35 14.66 -7.62
CA VAL A 122 21.77 15.15 -8.89
C VAL A 122 21.12 16.54 -8.72
N ASP A 123 20.40 16.78 -7.62
CA ASP A 123 19.84 18.12 -7.34
C ASP A 123 20.91 19.16 -6.90
N PRO A 124 21.88 18.82 -6.03
CA PRO A 124 23.05 19.68 -5.80
C PRO A 124 23.81 20.06 -7.08
N PHE A 125 23.95 19.14 -8.03
CA PHE A 125 24.53 19.43 -9.34
C PHE A 125 23.68 20.42 -10.16
N ARG A 126 22.35 20.29 -10.15
CA ARG A 126 21.44 21.28 -10.75
C ARG A 126 21.70 22.67 -10.17
N GLN A 127 21.77 22.78 -8.85
CA GLN A 127 22.02 24.05 -8.16
C GLN A 127 23.40 24.62 -8.53
N PHE A 128 24.44 23.77 -8.57
CA PHE A 128 25.78 24.16 -9.04
C PHE A 128 25.75 24.74 -10.46
N CYS A 129 24.96 24.18 -11.37
CA CYS A 129 24.79 24.71 -12.72
C CYS A 129 24.07 26.06 -12.73
N ALA A 130 23.05 26.25 -11.88
CA ALA A 130 22.24 27.46 -11.84
C ALA A 130 22.98 28.70 -11.28
N VAL A 131 24.06 28.52 -10.51
CA VAL A 131 24.81 29.63 -9.89
C VAL A 131 25.56 30.50 -10.90
N GLN A 132 26.05 29.93 -12.01
CA GLN A 132 26.87 30.67 -12.97
C GLN A 132 26.28 30.55 -14.39
N PRO A 133 25.95 31.67 -15.05
CA PRO A 133 25.46 31.69 -16.43
C PRO A 133 26.39 30.92 -17.37
N GLY A 134 25.81 30.11 -18.26
CA GLY A 134 26.55 29.31 -19.24
C GLY A 134 27.03 27.93 -18.76
N ARG A 135 27.02 27.60 -17.46
CA ARG A 135 27.35 26.24 -17.00
C ARG A 135 26.37 25.20 -17.54
N ALA A 136 25.09 25.55 -17.62
CA ALA A 136 24.08 24.67 -18.18
C ALA A 136 24.33 24.40 -19.67
N ASP A 137 24.66 25.43 -20.46
CA ASP A 137 25.01 25.28 -21.87
C ASP A 137 26.27 24.41 -22.07
N GLU A 138 27.30 24.62 -21.24
CA GLU A 138 28.52 23.81 -21.29
C GLU A 138 28.26 22.35 -20.91
N ALA A 139 27.48 22.11 -19.85
CA ALA A 139 27.07 20.76 -19.45
C ALA A 139 26.25 20.06 -20.55
N LEU A 140 25.34 20.79 -21.21
CA LEU A 140 24.57 20.26 -22.34
C LEU A 140 25.47 19.88 -23.52
N ARG A 141 26.49 20.70 -23.82
CA ARG A 141 27.48 20.39 -24.86
C ARG A 141 28.23 19.09 -24.53
N LEU A 142 28.71 18.95 -23.29
CA LEU A 142 29.41 17.72 -22.85
C LEU A 142 28.51 16.48 -22.90
N ILE A 143 27.23 16.63 -22.52
CA ILE A 143 26.23 15.56 -22.62
C ILE A 143 26.04 15.12 -24.08
N ARG A 144 26.05 16.06 -25.03
CA ARG A 144 25.96 15.75 -26.47
C ARG A 144 27.23 15.09 -27.02
N GLU A 145 28.40 15.46 -26.51
CA GLU A 145 29.68 14.88 -26.91
C GLU A 145 29.88 13.44 -26.41
N ASP A 146 29.39 13.11 -25.20
CA ASP A 146 29.52 11.78 -24.59
C ASP A 146 28.25 11.40 -23.81
N ALA A 147 27.22 11.04 -24.56
CA ALA A 147 25.90 10.71 -24.02
C ALA A 147 25.91 9.50 -23.07
N PRO A 148 26.57 8.36 -23.39
CA PRO A 148 26.67 7.23 -22.45
C PRO A 148 27.28 7.62 -21.10
N ARG A 149 28.18 8.61 -21.10
CA ARG A 149 28.83 9.09 -19.88
C ARG A 149 27.99 10.07 -19.07
N TYR A 150 27.22 10.94 -19.69
CA TYR A 150 26.62 12.07 -18.96
C TYR A 150 25.09 12.22 -19.06
N ALA A 151 24.40 11.42 -19.89
CA ALA A 151 22.97 11.61 -20.15
C ALA A 151 22.09 11.59 -18.88
N LEU A 152 22.51 10.90 -17.81
CA LEU A 152 21.82 10.90 -16.51
C LEU A 152 21.67 12.28 -15.88
N LEU A 153 22.57 13.22 -16.19
CA LEU A 153 22.55 14.59 -15.67
C LEU A 153 21.67 15.52 -16.50
N TYR A 154 21.21 15.11 -17.68
CA TYR A 154 20.37 15.93 -18.56
C TYR A 154 19.15 16.54 -17.85
N PRO A 155 18.39 15.82 -17.00
CA PRO A 155 17.24 16.40 -16.30
C PRO A 155 17.63 17.48 -15.28
N ALA A 156 18.85 17.43 -14.73
CA ALA A 156 19.38 18.46 -13.85
C ALA A 156 19.87 19.67 -14.65
N VAL A 157 20.57 19.45 -15.78
CA VAL A 157 21.01 20.52 -16.68
C VAL A 157 19.81 21.29 -17.26
N LEU A 158 18.78 20.58 -17.73
CA LEU A 158 17.57 21.24 -18.24
C LEU A 158 16.92 22.10 -17.16
N ALA A 159 16.80 21.58 -15.93
CA ALA A 159 16.18 22.32 -14.84
C ALA A 159 16.99 23.58 -14.45
N ALA A 160 18.32 23.51 -14.46
CA ALA A 160 19.16 24.67 -14.25
C ALA A 160 18.99 25.70 -15.38
N GLY A 161 18.96 25.25 -16.63
CA GLY A 161 18.76 26.11 -17.80
C GLY A 161 17.39 26.80 -17.82
N LEU A 162 16.33 26.13 -17.36
CA LEU A 162 14.99 26.73 -17.25
C LEU A 162 14.94 27.92 -16.26
N GLU A 163 15.83 27.97 -15.26
CA GLU A 163 15.97 29.11 -14.35
C GLU A 163 16.70 30.30 -15.01
N GLU A 164 17.58 30.02 -15.99
CA GLU A 164 18.36 31.02 -16.72
C GLU A 164 17.58 31.63 -17.90
N ASP A 165 17.10 30.78 -18.82
CA ASP A 165 16.32 31.17 -20.01
C ASP A 165 15.22 30.14 -20.28
N ARG A 166 14.07 30.34 -19.63
CA ARG A 166 12.95 29.42 -19.72
C ARG A 166 12.51 29.15 -21.17
N ALA A 167 12.34 30.19 -21.98
CA ALA A 167 11.83 30.04 -23.34
C ALA A 167 12.84 29.30 -24.26
N GLY A 168 14.11 29.68 -24.21
CA GLY A 168 15.15 29.04 -25.01
C GLY A 168 15.42 27.58 -24.59
N TRP A 169 15.36 27.27 -23.30
CA TRP A 169 15.58 25.89 -22.82
C TRP A 169 14.40 24.96 -23.06
N ILE A 170 13.16 25.48 -23.04
CA ILE A 170 11.98 24.73 -23.52
C ILE A 170 12.14 24.39 -25.01
N ALA A 171 12.53 25.37 -25.84
CA ALA A 171 12.75 25.15 -27.26
C ALA A 171 13.84 24.09 -27.52
N ARG A 172 14.96 24.14 -26.77
CA ARG A 172 16.02 23.12 -26.82
C ARG A 172 15.52 21.73 -26.43
N ALA A 173 14.73 21.61 -25.36
CA ALA A 173 14.16 20.32 -24.95
C ALA A 173 13.24 19.72 -26.04
N ILE A 174 12.41 20.56 -26.67
CA ILE A 174 11.55 20.17 -27.78
C ILE A 174 12.37 19.76 -29.01
N ASP A 175 13.47 20.45 -29.30
CA ASP A 175 14.36 20.10 -30.40
C ASP A 175 14.98 18.72 -30.20
N VAL A 176 15.49 18.45 -28.99
CA VAL A 176 16.07 17.13 -28.63
C VAL A 176 15.06 15.98 -28.81
N LEU A 177 13.78 16.19 -28.49
CA LEU A 177 12.74 15.18 -28.76
C LEU A 177 12.62 14.84 -30.25
N LYS A 178 12.94 15.78 -31.14
CA LYS A 178 12.79 15.60 -32.60
C LYS A 178 14.04 15.02 -33.25
N THR A 179 15.23 15.34 -32.76
CA THR A 179 16.48 15.21 -33.52
C THR A 179 17.48 14.21 -32.94
N GLU A 180 17.36 13.83 -31.66
CA GLU A 180 18.43 13.11 -30.95
C GLU A 180 18.15 11.60 -30.75
N GLU A 181 19.21 10.85 -30.47
CA GLU A 181 19.21 9.40 -30.26
C GLU A 181 18.45 8.94 -28.99
N MET A 182 18.12 7.64 -28.93
CA MET A 182 17.35 7.01 -27.86
C MET A 182 17.90 7.26 -26.44
N VAL A 183 19.22 7.37 -26.30
CA VAL A 183 19.87 7.65 -25.01
C VAL A 183 19.40 8.97 -24.40
N PHE A 184 19.16 10.01 -25.21
CA PHE A 184 18.67 11.29 -24.70
C PHE A 184 17.17 11.27 -24.44
N LEU A 185 16.43 10.49 -25.23
CA LEU A 185 14.98 10.50 -25.23
C LEU A 185 14.41 10.18 -23.84
N ARG A 186 14.94 9.16 -23.15
CA ARG A 186 14.50 8.81 -21.78
C ARG A 186 14.64 9.99 -20.82
N HIS A 187 15.80 10.64 -20.83
CA HIS A 187 16.11 11.71 -19.88
C HIS A 187 15.35 13.00 -20.21
N VAL A 188 15.16 13.30 -21.49
CA VAL A 188 14.40 14.48 -21.94
C VAL A 188 12.93 14.31 -21.59
N VAL A 189 12.35 13.15 -21.90
CA VAL A 189 10.96 12.85 -21.56
C VAL A 189 10.74 12.90 -20.05
N PHE A 190 11.67 12.38 -19.25
CA PHE A 190 11.61 12.55 -17.79
C PHE A 190 11.71 14.02 -17.37
N ALA A 191 12.58 14.80 -18.01
CA ALA A 191 12.73 16.22 -17.68
C ALA A 191 11.48 17.04 -18.00
N LEU A 192 10.60 16.56 -18.91
CA LEU A 192 9.29 17.18 -19.17
C LEU A 192 8.29 17.04 -18.03
N THR A 193 8.53 16.18 -17.02
CA THR A 193 7.63 16.04 -15.86
C THR A 193 7.73 17.22 -14.88
N ARG A 194 8.60 18.19 -15.15
CA ARG A 194 8.93 19.31 -14.27
C ARG A 194 7.76 20.31 -14.19
N PRO A 195 7.38 20.77 -12.98
CA PRO A 195 6.26 21.70 -12.81
C PRO A 195 6.51 23.06 -13.50
N GLU A 196 7.76 23.46 -13.68
CA GLU A 196 8.16 24.68 -14.36
C GLU A 196 7.77 24.67 -15.85
N LEU A 197 7.62 23.51 -16.49
CA LEU A 197 7.09 23.41 -17.86
C LEU A 197 5.56 23.41 -17.89
N ALA A 198 4.90 22.86 -16.88
CA ALA A 198 3.44 22.72 -16.85
C ALA A 198 2.68 24.07 -16.77
N ALA A 199 3.34 25.10 -16.24
CA ALA A 199 2.75 26.43 -16.03
C ALA A 199 2.66 27.31 -17.30
N ASP A 200 3.33 26.97 -18.40
CA ASP A 200 3.27 27.70 -19.67
C ASP A 200 2.45 26.91 -20.69
N GLU A 201 1.31 27.46 -21.13
CA GLU A 201 0.34 26.77 -21.99
C GLU A 201 0.88 26.47 -23.40
N ASP A 202 1.61 27.42 -24.00
CA ASP A 202 2.16 27.27 -25.35
C ASP A 202 3.32 26.27 -25.35
N ALA A 203 4.21 26.38 -24.37
CA ALA A 203 5.30 25.43 -24.16
C ALA A 203 4.80 23.99 -23.97
N ARG A 204 3.73 23.85 -23.19
CA ARG A 204 3.10 22.58 -22.88
C ARG A 204 2.43 21.95 -24.09
N ALA A 205 1.68 22.72 -24.87
CA ALA A 205 1.09 22.26 -26.12
C ALA A 205 2.17 21.83 -27.13
N ALA A 206 3.27 22.58 -27.23
CA ALA A 206 4.39 22.25 -28.09
C ALA A 206 5.12 20.98 -27.64
N ALA A 207 5.34 20.80 -26.33
CA ALA A 207 5.95 19.61 -25.76
C ALA A 207 5.08 18.36 -25.97
N LEU A 208 3.76 18.44 -25.75
CA LEU A 208 2.84 17.33 -26.01
C LEU A 208 2.79 16.95 -27.49
N SER A 209 2.81 17.92 -28.39
CA SER A 209 2.85 17.68 -29.84
C SER A 209 4.15 16.99 -30.26
N ALA A 210 5.30 17.46 -29.76
CA ALA A 210 6.59 16.85 -30.02
C ALA A 210 6.70 15.43 -29.46
N LEU A 211 6.20 15.23 -28.23
CA LEU A 211 6.13 13.91 -27.59
C LEU A 211 5.27 12.96 -28.44
N LYS A 212 4.08 13.38 -28.85
CA LYS A 212 3.20 12.59 -29.71
C LYS A 212 3.89 12.17 -31.00
N ALA A 213 4.54 13.10 -31.69
CA ALA A 213 5.24 12.79 -32.94
C ALA A 213 6.39 11.79 -32.73
N ARG A 214 7.12 11.90 -31.61
CA ARG A 214 8.29 11.06 -31.34
C ARG A 214 7.93 9.65 -30.87
N LEU A 215 6.83 9.48 -30.16
CA LEU A 215 6.44 8.18 -29.59
C LEU A 215 5.81 7.22 -30.62
N VAL A 216 5.43 7.70 -31.81
CA VAL A 216 4.87 6.85 -32.86
C VAL A 216 5.88 5.77 -33.26
N GLY A 217 5.51 4.51 -33.08
CA GLY A 217 6.33 3.35 -33.44
C GLY A 217 7.44 3.01 -32.44
N LEU A 218 7.50 3.69 -31.30
CA LEU A 218 8.47 3.39 -30.24
C LEU A 218 8.03 2.19 -29.41
N ALA A 219 8.97 1.29 -29.08
CA ALA A 219 8.71 0.07 -28.30
C ALA A 219 9.52 -0.02 -26.99
N ASP A 220 10.30 1.02 -26.65
CA ASP A 220 11.09 1.05 -25.42
C ASP A 220 10.19 1.36 -24.21
N ASP A 221 10.01 0.37 -23.33
CA ASP A 221 9.07 0.47 -22.20
C ASP A 221 9.48 1.51 -21.15
N ASP A 222 10.78 1.74 -20.93
CA ASP A 222 11.25 2.74 -19.97
C ASP A 222 11.01 4.17 -20.48
N VAL A 223 11.17 4.38 -21.79
CA VAL A 223 10.82 5.65 -22.43
C VAL A 223 9.31 5.87 -22.41
N LEU A 224 8.51 4.85 -22.74
CA LEU A 224 7.05 4.93 -22.69
C LEU A 224 6.54 5.17 -21.26
N ALA A 225 7.14 4.55 -20.25
CA ALA A 225 6.84 4.82 -18.84
C ALA A 225 7.17 6.27 -18.43
N SER A 226 8.29 6.81 -18.91
CA SER A 226 8.63 8.21 -18.71
C SER A 226 7.64 9.13 -19.43
N ALA A 227 7.19 8.74 -20.62
CA ALA A 227 6.21 9.48 -21.40
C ALA A 227 4.85 9.56 -20.70
N VAL A 228 4.39 8.47 -20.07
CA VAL A 228 3.17 8.51 -19.26
C VAL A 228 3.27 9.57 -18.16
N ARG A 229 4.39 9.60 -17.42
CA ARG A 229 4.61 10.62 -16.37
C ARG A 229 4.59 12.02 -16.96
N ALA A 230 5.22 12.22 -18.12
CA ALA A 230 5.24 13.51 -18.81
C ALA A 230 3.83 13.93 -19.25
N ILE A 231 3.02 13.01 -19.80
CA ILE A 231 1.63 13.28 -20.19
C ILE A 231 0.80 13.73 -18.98
N PHE A 232 0.92 13.04 -17.84
CA PHE A 232 0.20 13.41 -16.61
C PHE A 232 0.65 14.77 -16.04
N ALA A 233 1.94 15.10 -16.14
CA ALA A 233 2.48 16.38 -15.66
C ALA A 233 2.15 17.55 -16.59
N LEU A 234 2.22 17.32 -17.90
CA LEU A 234 2.02 18.34 -18.93
C LEU A 234 0.57 18.51 -19.34
N ASP A 235 -0.37 17.65 -18.97
CA ASP A 235 -1.72 17.81 -19.46
C ASP A 235 -2.73 18.21 -18.37
N PRO A 236 -3.11 19.50 -18.26
CA PRO A 236 -4.22 19.89 -17.43
C PRO A 236 -5.56 19.36 -17.95
N VAL A 237 -5.63 18.84 -19.19
CA VAL A 237 -6.78 18.07 -19.68
C VAL A 237 -6.79 16.63 -19.13
N VAL A 238 -5.66 16.06 -18.70
CA VAL A 238 -5.60 14.91 -17.76
C VAL A 238 -6.06 15.33 -16.36
N GLN A 239 -6.30 16.63 -16.13
CA GLN A 239 -7.04 17.18 -15.00
C GLN A 239 -8.39 17.85 -15.39
N GLY A 240 -8.85 17.78 -16.66
CA GLY A 240 -9.95 18.64 -17.15
C GLY A 240 -10.72 18.35 -18.46
N ALA A 241 -10.35 17.38 -19.32
CA ALA A 241 -10.95 17.03 -20.65
C ALA A 241 -10.82 18.16 -21.74
N ARG A 242 -10.32 17.99 -22.99
CA ARG A 242 -10.39 16.94 -24.05
C ARG A 242 -9.07 16.86 -24.87
N GLY A 243 -8.61 15.64 -25.25
CA GLY A 243 -7.59 15.44 -26.30
C GLY A 243 -6.47 14.41 -26.01
N SER A 244 -6.08 14.22 -24.75
CA SER A 244 -4.93 13.39 -24.34
C SER A 244 -5.21 11.92 -24.09
N GLY A 245 -6.49 11.54 -23.89
CA GLY A 245 -6.88 10.15 -23.73
C GLY A 245 -6.40 9.26 -24.88
N LEU A 246 -6.33 9.81 -26.10
CA LEU A 246 -5.83 9.07 -27.28
C LEU A 246 -4.31 8.86 -27.23
N LEU A 247 -3.53 9.89 -26.88
CA LEU A 247 -2.08 9.73 -26.76
C LEU A 247 -1.71 8.77 -25.62
N LEU A 248 -2.38 8.89 -24.47
CA LEU A 248 -2.17 7.98 -23.35
C LEU A 248 -2.55 6.55 -23.73
N ASP A 249 -3.65 6.37 -24.46
CA ASP A 249 -4.09 5.05 -24.94
C ASP A 249 -3.06 4.42 -25.89
N ASP A 250 -2.55 5.18 -26.86
CA ASP A 250 -1.52 4.74 -27.80
C ASP A 250 -0.24 4.31 -27.07
N VAL A 251 0.23 5.14 -26.11
CA VAL A 251 1.43 4.85 -25.31
C VAL A 251 1.25 3.61 -24.45
N LEU A 252 0.09 3.47 -23.79
CA LEU A 252 -0.19 2.30 -22.99
C LEU A 252 -0.31 1.04 -23.85
N ALA A 253 -0.92 1.12 -25.03
CA ALA A 253 -1.05 0.00 -25.94
C ALA A 253 0.31 -0.54 -26.42
N ALA A 254 1.28 0.35 -26.67
CA ALA A 254 2.65 -0.03 -27.03
C ALA A 254 3.49 -0.47 -25.82
N GLY A 255 3.19 0.02 -24.62
CA GLY A 255 3.97 -0.18 -23.41
C GLY A 255 3.79 -1.54 -22.74
N GLY A 256 4.80 -1.90 -21.96
CA GLY A 256 4.91 -3.10 -21.12
C GLY A 256 4.67 -2.81 -19.63
N ASP A 257 5.37 -3.56 -18.78
CA ASP A 257 5.13 -3.57 -17.33
C ASP A 257 5.55 -2.25 -16.65
N ALA A 258 6.62 -1.60 -17.11
CA ALA A 258 7.07 -0.32 -16.56
C ALA A 258 6.10 0.81 -16.94
N THR A 259 5.58 0.80 -18.16
CA THR A 259 4.56 1.77 -18.61
C THR A 259 3.27 1.63 -17.81
N LEU A 260 2.80 0.39 -17.59
CA LEU A 260 1.61 0.13 -16.75
C LEU A 260 1.83 0.59 -15.31
N HIS A 261 3.00 0.31 -14.73
CA HIS A 261 3.34 0.76 -13.39
C HIS A 261 3.28 2.29 -13.27
N ALA A 262 3.89 3.01 -14.22
CA ALA A 262 3.87 4.46 -14.25
C ALA A 262 2.44 5.02 -14.38
N ALA A 263 1.60 4.43 -15.23
CA ALA A 263 0.22 4.88 -15.43
C ALA A 263 -0.63 4.74 -14.17
N ILE A 264 -0.52 3.60 -13.49
CA ILE A 264 -1.25 3.34 -12.25
C ILE A 264 -0.75 4.24 -11.11
N GLU A 265 0.56 4.43 -11.00
CA GLU A 265 1.16 5.34 -10.01
C GLU A 265 0.70 6.79 -10.26
N CYS A 266 0.74 7.26 -11.50
CA CYS A 266 0.23 8.58 -11.88
C CYS A 266 -1.27 8.73 -11.59
N LEU A 267 -2.08 7.70 -11.89
CA LEU A 267 -3.50 7.71 -11.57
C LEU A 267 -3.73 7.75 -10.06
N TRP A 268 -2.96 7.03 -9.26
CA TRP A 268 -3.06 7.10 -7.81
C TRP A 268 -2.76 8.51 -7.28
N LEU A 269 -1.64 9.11 -7.71
CA LEU A 269 -1.23 10.45 -7.28
C LEU A 269 -2.22 11.54 -7.71
N ASN A 270 -2.94 11.33 -8.82
CA ASN A 270 -3.93 12.27 -9.36
C ASN A 270 -5.38 11.81 -9.19
N GLY A 271 -5.66 10.73 -8.44
CA GLY A 271 -6.92 10.00 -8.52
C GLY A 271 -8.17 10.81 -8.17
N ARG A 272 -8.01 11.85 -7.35
CA ARG A 272 -9.09 12.78 -6.97
C ARG A 272 -9.42 13.81 -8.05
N THR A 273 -8.47 14.13 -8.91
CA THR A 273 -8.62 15.14 -9.98
C THR A 273 -8.65 14.53 -11.37
N ALA A 274 -8.40 13.22 -11.48
CA ALA A 274 -8.39 12.50 -12.74
C ALA A 274 -9.79 12.42 -13.38
N PRO A 275 -9.96 12.86 -14.65
CA PRO A 275 -11.19 12.69 -15.39
C PRO A 275 -11.54 11.21 -15.58
N PRO A 276 -12.84 10.84 -15.57
CA PRO A 276 -13.28 9.46 -15.80
C PRO A 276 -12.74 8.84 -17.09
N ALA A 277 -12.60 9.62 -18.16
CA ALA A 277 -12.05 9.14 -19.43
C ALA A 277 -10.57 8.70 -19.32
N VAL A 278 -9.76 9.40 -18.51
CA VAL A 278 -8.36 9.02 -18.26
C VAL A 278 -8.31 7.78 -17.38
N ALA A 279 -9.08 7.77 -16.30
CA ALA A 279 -9.18 6.61 -15.41
C ALA A 279 -9.60 5.36 -16.19
N ALA A 280 -10.59 5.47 -17.07
CA ALA A 280 -11.06 4.37 -17.92
C ALA A 280 -9.94 3.79 -18.80
N VAL A 281 -9.12 4.65 -19.43
CA VAL A 281 -8.00 4.21 -20.27
C VAL A 281 -6.94 3.50 -19.44
N VAL A 282 -6.51 4.11 -18.32
CA VAL A 282 -5.48 3.53 -17.44
C VAL A 282 -5.95 2.19 -16.85
N PHE A 283 -7.17 2.15 -16.31
CA PHE A 283 -7.71 0.94 -15.70
C PHE A 283 -7.95 -0.18 -16.70
N ARG A 284 -8.42 0.12 -17.92
CA ARG A 284 -8.56 -0.87 -19.00
C ARG A 284 -7.21 -1.50 -19.33
N HIS A 285 -6.15 -0.69 -19.46
CA HIS A 285 -4.81 -1.22 -19.71
C HIS A 285 -4.22 -1.93 -18.50
N GLY A 286 -4.57 -1.48 -17.29
CA GLY A 286 -4.22 -2.11 -16.02
C GLY A 286 -4.69 -3.57 -15.91
N GLU A 287 -5.68 -4.00 -16.70
CA GLU A 287 -6.09 -5.41 -16.75
C GLU A 287 -4.97 -6.35 -17.20
N ARG A 288 -3.93 -5.83 -17.87
CA ARG A 288 -2.72 -6.57 -18.27
C ARG A 288 -1.69 -6.74 -17.15
N ILE A 289 -1.88 -6.12 -15.98
CA ILE A 289 -0.94 -6.26 -14.85
C ILE A 289 -0.84 -7.73 -14.47
N LYS A 290 0.39 -8.26 -14.44
CA LYS A 290 0.65 -9.65 -14.07
C LYS A 290 0.44 -9.85 -12.55
N PRO A 291 -0.24 -10.93 -12.11
CA PRO A 291 -0.41 -11.23 -10.68
C PRO A 291 0.88 -11.28 -9.86
N ALA A 292 2.00 -11.66 -10.48
CA ALA A 292 3.31 -11.70 -9.84
C ALA A 292 3.86 -10.30 -9.49
N HIS A 293 3.37 -9.24 -10.12
CA HIS A 293 3.87 -7.86 -9.96
C HIS A 293 3.21 -7.18 -8.76
N LYS A 294 3.49 -7.70 -7.55
CA LYS A 294 2.88 -7.25 -6.28
C LYS A 294 3.02 -5.74 -6.02
N GLY A 295 4.14 -5.13 -6.42
CA GLY A 295 4.34 -3.68 -6.29
C GLY A 295 3.35 -2.87 -7.13
N THR A 296 3.12 -3.27 -8.38
CA THR A 296 2.14 -2.61 -9.26
C THR A 296 0.71 -2.87 -8.81
N LEU A 297 0.40 -4.07 -8.31
CA LEU A 297 -0.90 -4.36 -7.70
C LEU A 297 -1.17 -3.49 -6.47
N HIS A 298 -0.18 -3.32 -5.60
CA HIS A 298 -0.31 -2.42 -4.45
C HIS A 298 -0.58 -0.97 -4.90
N ARG A 299 0.10 -0.49 -5.96
CA ARG A 299 -0.21 0.83 -6.53
C ARG A 299 -1.62 0.89 -7.13
N ALA A 300 -2.10 -0.19 -7.75
CA ALA A 300 -3.45 -0.27 -8.29
C ALA A 300 -4.51 -0.22 -7.18
N ASP A 301 -4.28 -0.90 -6.06
CA ASP A 301 -5.12 -0.79 -4.86
C ASP A 301 -5.16 0.64 -4.31
N MET A 302 -4.02 1.31 -4.29
CA MET A 302 -3.95 2.71 -3.87
C MET A 302 -4.66 3.66 -4.84
N ALA A 303 -4.58 3.40 -6.16
CA ALA A 303 -5.35 4.13 -7.17
C ALA A 303 -6.87 3.93 -6.98
N LEU A 304 -7.31 2.68 -6.82
CA LEU A 304 -8.69 2.35 -6.49
C LEU A 304 -9.15 3.07 -5.21
N TYR A 305 -8.35 3.02 -4.15
CA TYR A 305 -8.63 3.71 -2.89
C TYR A 305 -8.84 5.22 -3.09
N ALA A 306 -8.02 5.86 -3.94
CA ALA A 306 -8.13 7.27 -4.25
C ALA A 306 -9.37 7.61 -5.11
N SER A 307 -9.79 6.70 -6.01
CA SER A 307 -10.94 6.88 -6.91
C SER A 307 -12.31 6.64 -6.27
N LEU A 308 -12.38 5.90 -5.15
CA LEU A 308 -13.65 5.66 -4.44
C LEU A 308 -14.23 6.95 -3.84
N GLY A 309 -15.47 7.28 -4.18
CA GLY A 309 -16.14 8.54 -3.83
C GLY A 309 -15.92 9.69 -4.82
N GLU A 310 -15.11 9.48 -5.86
CA GLU A 310 -14.77 10.49 -6.86
C GLU A 310 -15.50 10.23 -8.19
N PRO A 311 -15.49 11.16 -9.16
CA PRO A 311 -16.18 10.98 -10.45
C PRO A 311 -15.78 9.72 -11.23
N CYS A 312 -14.60 9.15 -10.96
CA CYS A 312 -14.08 7.93 -11.59
C CYS A 312 -14.37 6.62 -10.80
N GLU A 313 -15.26 6.66 -9.80
CA GLU A 313 -15.62 5.49 -8.98
C GLU A 313 -16.10 4.30 -9.83
N ASN A 314 -16.87 4.55 -10.89
CA ASN A 314 -17.43 3.48 -11.72
C ASN A 314 -16.34 2.74 -12.52
N GLU A 315 -15.39 3.47 -13.09
CA GLU A 315 -14.25 2.92 -13.82
C GLU A 315 -13.36 2.09 -12.91
N ALA A 316 -13.11 2.60 -11.69
CA ALA A 316 -12.34 1.91 -10.66
C ALA A 316 -13.02 0.59 -10.26
N LEU A 317 -14.31 0.61 -9.92
CA LEU A 317 -15.04 -0.60 -9.55
C LEU A 317 -15.11 -1.61 -10.69
N ALA A 318 -15.30 -1.14 -11.93
CA ALA A 318 -15.34 -2.01 -13.09
C ALA A 318 -14.00 -2.71 -13.34
N PHE A 319 -12.88 -2.03 -13.11
CA PHE A 319 -11.55 -2.64 -13.15
C PHE A 319 -11.35 -3.66 -12.05
N LEU A 320 -11.66 -3.31 -10.79
CA LEU A 320 -11.53 -4.24 -9.67
C LEU A 320 -12.30 -5.55 -9.94
N GLU A 321 -13.54 -5.42 -10.40
CA GLU A 321 -14.38 -6.58 -10.71
C GLU A 321 -13.81 -7.43 -11.85
N ARG A 322 -13.43 -6.82 -12.98
CA ARG A 322 -12.87 -7.55 -14.12
C ARG A 322 -11.53 -8.19 -13.79
N TYR A 323 -10.67 -7.48 -13.06
CA TYR A 323 -9.35 -7.96 -12.70
C TYR A 323 -9.41 -9.17 -11.76
N LEU A 324 -10.26 -9.12 -10.73
CA LEU A 324 -10.47 -10.24 -9.80
C LEU A 324 -11.05 -11.46 -10.51
N VAL A 325 -12.00 -11.27 -11.43
CA VAL A 325 -12.60 -12.37 -12.21
C VAL A 325 -11.59 -12.97 -13.20
N ALA A 326 -10.79 -12.15 -13.87
CA ALA A 326 -9.79 -12.63 -14.83
C ALA A 326 -8.64 -13.41 -14.15
N ASN A 327 -8.35 -13.12 -12.88
CA ASN A 327 -7.22 -13.68 -12.16
C ASN A 327 -7.62 -14.59 -10.98
N VAL A 328 -8.79 -15.24 -11.06
CA VAL A 328 -9.27 -16.20 -10.04
C VAL A 328 -8.18 -17.22 -9.70
N GLY A 329 -7.86 -17.35 -8.41
CA GLY A 329 -6.85 -18.28 -7.89
C GLY A 329 -5.40 -17.81 -8.00
N SER A 330 -5.14 -16.72 -8.72
CA SER A 330 -3.82 -16.07 -8.75
C SER A 330 -3.78 -14.79 -7.91
N VAL A 331 -4.92 -14.12 -7.79
CA VAL A 331 -5.07 -12.87 -7.03
C VAL A 331 -6.19 -13.05 -6.01
N GLU A 332 -5.82 -12.92 -4.75
CA GLU A 332 -6.74 -12.94 -3.61
C GLU A 332 -7.21 -11.52 -3.26
N PRO A 333 -8.36 -11.35 -2.58
CA PRO A 333 -8.89 -10.02 -2.21
C PRO A 333 -7.90 -9.17 -1.41
N GLU A 334 -7.00 -9.78 -0.63
CA GLU A 334 -5.94 -9.11 0.13
C GLU A 334 -5.03 -8.22 -0.73
N ALA A 335 -4.88 -8.52 -2.03
CA ALA A 335 -4.12 -7.68 -2.95
C ALA A 335 -4.74 -6.27 -3.09
N PHE A 336 -6.03 -6.13 -2.79
CA PHE A 336 -6.81 -4.89 -2.85
C PHE A 336 -7.33 -4.47 -1.46
N GLN A 337 -6.60 -4.79 -0.40
CA GLN A 337 -7.06 -4.60 0.98
C GLN A 337 -7.38 -3.14 1.34
N HIS A 338 -6.69 -2.15 0.77
CA HIS A 338 -6.90 -0.74 1.11
C HIS A 338 -8.25 -0.27 0.57
N SER A 339 -8.51 -0.50 -0.72
CA SER A 339 -9.78 -0.16 -1.36
C SER A 339 -10.95 -0.97 -0.77
N LEU A 340 -10.79 -2.28 -0.59
CA LEU A 340 -11.83 -3.13 0.00
C LEU A 340 -12.16 -2.80 1.45
N ARG A 341 -11.20 -2.31 2.26
CA ARG A 341 -11.50 -1.79 3.62
C ARG A 341 -12.15 -0.42 3.60
N LYS A 342 -11.87 0.43 2.60
CA LYS A 342 -12.48 1.76 2.49
C LYS A 342 -13.99 1.68 2.30
N ILE A 343 -14.45 0.72 1.48
CA ILE A 343 -15.87 0.56 1.09
C ILE A 343 -16.82 0.43 2.31
N PRO A 344 -16.68 -0.56 3.21
CA PRO A 344 -17.59 -0.69 4.36
C PRO A 344 -17.43 0.45 5.37
N ASN A 345 -16.23 1.02 5.50
CA ASN A 345 -15.94 2.04 6.51
C ASN A 345 -16.39 3.46 6.12
N GLN A 346 -16.33 3.80 4.84
CA GLN A 346 -16.58 5.17 4.34
C GLN A 346 -17.74 5.25 3.34
N HIS A 347 -18.13 4.13 2.72
CA HIS A 347 -19.17 4.10 1.68
C HIS A 347 -20.21 2.99 1.93
N PRO A 348 -20.94 3.00 3.07
CA PRO A 348 -21.86 1.92 3.44
C PRO A 348 -22.99 1.67 2.42
N ALA A 349 -23.47 2.71 1.74
CA ALA A 349 -24.47 2.55 0.68
C ALA A 349 -23.91 1.81 -0.54
N LEU A 350 -22.66 2.10 -0.93
CA LEU A 350 -21.96 1.38 -1.99
C LEU A 350 -21.69 -0.07 -1.57
N PHE A 351 -21.25 -0.28 -0.33
CA PHE A 351 -21.02 -1.59 0.24
C PHE A 351 -22.25 -2.51 0.12
N GLY A 352 -23.44 -2.04 0.53
CA GLY A 352 -24.67 -2.82 0.42
C GLY A 352 -25.03 -3.18 -1.03
N ARG A 353 -24.88 -2.24 -1.97
CA ARG A 353 -25.11 -2.50 -3.40
C ARG A 353 -24.11 -3.50 -3.97
N LEU A 354 -22.83 -3.38 -3.62
CA LEU A 354 -21.78 -4.29 -4.07
C LEU A 354 -21.97 -5.69 -3.51
N LEU A 355 -22.34 -5.85 -2.24
CA LEU A 355 -22.66 -7.16 -1.67
C LEU A 355 -23.73 -7.88 -2.49
N VAL A 356 -24.85 -7.20 -2.77
CA VAL A 356 -25.93 -7.78 -3.58
C VAL A 356 -25.44 -8.09 -4.99
N LYS A 357 -24.78 -7.13 -5.66
CA LYS A 357 -24.27 -7.30 -7.03
C LYS A 357 -23.30 -8.48 -7.14
N TRP A 358 -22.33 -8.58 -6.23
CA TRP A 358 -21.29 -9.59 -6.25
C TRP A 358 -21.84 -10.98 -5.91
N PHE A 359 -22.75 -11.08 -4.92
CA PHE A 359 -23.46 -12.34 -4.68
C PHE A 359 -24.33 -12.75 -5.86
N LEU A 360 -25.08 -11.81 -6.45
CA LEU A 360 -25.94 -12.07 -7.60
C LEU A 360 -25.16 -12.52 -8.84
N SER A 361 -23.92 -12.05 -9.01
CA SER A 361 -23.04 -12.48 -10.11
C SER A 361 -22.76 -13.99 -10.08
N GLY A 362 -22.73 -14.60 -8.90
CA GLY A 362 -22.28 -15.98 -8.72
C GLY A 362 -20.81 -16.22 -9.07
N GLU A 363 -20.03 -15.17 -9.35
CA GLU A 363 -18.61 -15.29 -9.63
C GLU A 363 -17.82 -15.47 -8.35
N ARG A 364 -16.96 -16.50 -8.33
CA ARG A 364 -16.28 -16.94 -7.11
C ARG A 364 -15.41 -15.84 -6.51
N ALA A 365 -14.59 -15.16 -7.33
CA ALA A 365 -13.71 -14.10 -6.85
C ALA A 365 -14.47 -12.90 -6.27
N LEU A 366 -15.61 -12.53 -6.87
CA LEU A 366 -16.43 -11.42 -6.37
C LEU A 366 -17.16 -11.79 -5.08
N CYS A 367 -17.73 -13.00 -5.00
CA CYS A 367 -18.36 -13.48 -3.78
C CYS A 367 -17.36 -13.64 -2.62
N ASP A 368 -16.13 -14.08 -2.92
CA ASP A 368 -15.07 -14.17 -1.92
C ASP A 368 -14.59 -12.79 -1.47
N SER A 369 -14.51 -11.82 -2.38
CA SER A 369 -14.22 -10.42 -2.04
C SER A 369 -15.33 -9.79 -1.19
N ALA A 370 -16.60 -10.13 -1.43
CA ALA A 370 -17.73 -9.75 -0.59
C ALA A 370 -17.59 -10.32 0.84
N ARG A 371 -17.26 -11.62 0.95
CA ARG A 371 -16.93 -12.24 2.25
C ARG A 371 -15.77 -11.50 2.92
N TRP A 372 -14.71 -11.22 2.17
CA TRP A 372 -13.51 -10.58 2.68
C TRP A 372 -13.80 -9.20 3.28
N MET A 373 -14.61 -8.38 2.60
CA MET A 373 -15.03 -7.07 3.13
C MET A 373 -15.76 -7.21 4.48
N VAL A 374 -16.67 -8.18 4.60
CA VAL A 374 -17.42 -8.44 5.84
C VAL A 374 -16.47 -8.90 6.96
N THR A 375 -15.53 -9.78 6.67
CA THR A 375 -14.63 -10.36 7.70
C THR A 375 -13.49 -9.43 8.13
N ASN A 376 -13.06 -8.51 7.25
CA ASN A 376 -11.87 -7.67 7.47
C ASN A 376 -12.17 -6.18 7.66
N SER A 377 -13.43 -5.83 7.93
CA SER A 377 -13.82 -4.48 8.37
C SER A 377 -13.18 -4.17 9.74
N VAL A 378 -12.64 -2.96 9.90
CA VAL A 378 -11.90 -2.55 11.11
C VAL A 378 -12.87 -1.97 12.15
N GLY A 379 -12.91 -2.53 13.36
CA GLY A 379 -13.71 -2.03 14.50
C GLY A 379 -14.71 -3.05 15.06
N GLU A 380 -15.56 -2.64 16.02
CA GLU A 380 -16.83 -3.35 16.24
C GLU A 380 -17.53 -3.40 14.89
N ALA A 381 -17.86 -4.62 14.42
CA ALA A 381 -18.31 -4.90 13.06
C ALA A 381 -19.12 -3.74 12.48
N ALA A 382 -18.57 -3.05 11.46
CA ALA A 382 -19.27 -1.98 10.77
C ALA A 382 -20.69 -2.47 10.46
N PRO A 383 -21.74 -1.76 10.91
CA PRO A 383 -23.09 -2.27 10.84
C PRO A 383 -23.45 -2.58 9.39
N MET A 384 -24.05 -3.75 9.16
CA MET A 384 -24.46 -4.15 7.81
C MET A 384 -25.41 -3.11 7.24
N PRO A 385 -25.21 -2.62 5.99
CA PRO A 385 -26.04 -1.58 5.39
C PRO A 385 -27.38 -2.15 4.89
N VAL A 386 -28.23 -2.59 5.82
CA VAL A 386 -29.51 -3.29 5.58
C VAL A 386 -30.41 -2.53 4.62
N ASP A 387 -30.53 -1.20 4.77
CA ASP A 387 -31.38 -0.39 3.88
C ASP A 387 -30.82 -0.32 2.44
N ALA A 388 -29.49 -0.26 2.27
CA ALA A 388 -28.88 -0.24 0.94
C ALA A 388 -29.02 -1.60 0.24
N ILE A 389 -28.97 -2.70 1.00
CA ILE A 389 -29.23 -4.06 0.50
C ILE A 389 -30.71 -4.20 0.10
N ALA A 390 -31.63 -3.80 0.97
CA ALA A 390 -33.07 -3.88 0.72
C ALA A 390 -33.51 -2.99 -0.46
N GLY A 391 -32.85 -1.85 -0.66
CA GLY A 391 -33.13 -0.92 -1.76
C GLY A 391 -32.74 -1.42 -3.15
N VAL A 392 -32.04 -2.54 -3.28
CA VAL A 392 -31.74 -3.14 -4.60
C VAL A 392 -32.98 -3.82 -5.15
N ALA A 393 -33.41 -3.43 -6.35
CA ALA A 393 -34.51 -4.06 -7.05
C ALA A 393 -34.11 -5.49 -7.46
N LEU A 394 -34.75 -6.49 -6.84
CA LEU A 394 -34.50 -7.92 -7.08
C LEU A 394 -35.82 -8.65 -7.33
N GLU A 395 -35.81 -9.55 -8.31
CA GLU A 395 -36.89 -10.50 -8.53
C GLU A 395 -36.94 -11.57 -7.41
N SER A 396 -38.08 -12.25 -7.28
CA SER A 396 -38.30 -13.33 -6.32
C SER A 396 -37.18 -14.40 -6.33
N GLY A 397 -36.76 -14.84 -7.51
CA GLY A 397 -35.68 -15.82 -7.67
C GLY A 397 -34.31 -15.28 -7.26
N GLU A 398 -34.02 -14.02 -7.60
CA GLU A 398 -32.77 -13.34 -7.27
C GLU A 398 -32.63 -13.13 -5.76
N ARG A 399 -33.73 -12.80 -5.05
CA ARG A 399 -33.73 -12.67 -3.58
C ARG A 399 -33.35 -13.97 -2.89
N ILE A 400 -33.93 -15.09 -3.35
CA ILE A 400 -33.60 -16.42 -2.82
C ILE A 400 -32.14 -16.76 -3.09
N PHE A 401 -31.66 -16.46 -4.29
CA PHE A 401 -30.27 -16.69 -4.68
C PHE A 401 -29.28 -15.88 -3.83
N VAL A 402 -29.52 -14.57 -3.65
CA VAL A 402 -28.68 -13.72 -2.80
C VAL A 402 -28.70 -14.19 -1.35
N ALA A 403 -29.86 -14.61 -0.82
CA ALA A 403 -29.95 -15.19 0.53
C ALA A 403 -29.07 -16.44 0.68
N ARG A 404 -29.11 -17.36 -0.29
CA ARG A 404 -28.26 -18.56 -0.29
C ARG A 404 -26.78 -18.21 -0.39
N LYS A 405 -26.41 -17.27 -1.27
CA LYS A 405 -25.04 -16.78 -1.40
C LYS A 405 -24.51 -16.19 -0.10
N ALA A 406 -25.32 -15.36 0.56
CA ALA A 406 -24.98 -14.79 1.86
C ALA A 406 -24.74 -15.91 2.90
N VAL A 407 -25.64 -16.90 2.99
CA VAL A 407 -25.46 -18.04 3.89
C VAL A 407 -24.19 -18.83 3.56
N GLY A 408 -23.98 -19.19 2.29
CA GLY A 408 -22.82 -19.97 1.87
C GLY A 408 -21.49 -19.26 2.16
N TRP A 409 -21.37 -17.99 1.79
CA TRP A 409 -20.11 -17.24 1.90
C TRP A 409 -19.87 -16.63 3.28
N LEU A 410 -20.92 -16.24 4.00
CA LEU A 410 -20.84 -15.57 5.32
C LEU A 410 -21.19 -16.50 6.48
N PHE A 411 -21.22 -17.82 6.29
CA PHE A 411 -21.62 -18.79 7.32
C PHE A 411 -20.90 -18.62 8.66
N PHE A 412 -19.59 -18.35 8.63
CA PHE A 412 -18.76 -18.10 9.83
C PHE A 412 -18.90 -16.69 10.41
N GLN A 413 -19.72 -15.85 9.78
CA GLN A 413 -20.16 -14.54 10.25
C GLN A 413 -21.71 -14.56 10.38
N PRO A 414 -22.27 -15.39 11.29
CA PRO A 414 -23.69 -15.73 11.27
C PRO A 414 -24.60 -14.52 11.38
N LYS A 415 -24.21 -13.50 12.16
CA LYS A 415 -24.98 -12.25 12.29
C LYS A 415 -25.04 -11.49 10.96
N ALA A 416 -23.90 -11.33 10.29
CA ALA A 416 -23.83 -10.67 8.98
C ALA A 416 -24.64 -11.45 7.92
N ALA A 417 -24.55 -12.79 7.91
CA ALA A 417 -25.38 -13.62 7.04
C ALA A 417 -26.88 -13.40 7.30
N ALA A 418 -27.29 -13.40 8.57
CA ALA A 418 -28.67 -13.15 8.97
C ALA A 418 -29.15 -11.74 8.57
N GLU A 419 -28.32 -10.71 8.71
CA GLU A 419 -28.66 -9.34 8.30
C GLU A 419 -28.95 -9.23 6.81
N VAL A 420 -28.10 -9.83 5.96
CA VAL A 420 -28.33 -9.87 4.50
C VAL A 420 -29.62 -10.63 4.19
N VAL A 421 -29.84 -11.78 4.84
CA VAL A 421 -31.06 -12.61 4.68
C VAL A 421 -32.32 -11.82 5.06
N LEU A 422 -32.31 -11.08 6.17
CA LEU A 422 -33.42 -10.24 6.60
C LEU A 422 -33.65 -9.05 5.65
N ALA A 423 -32.57 -8.44 5.15
CA ALA A 423 -32.64 -7.33 4.21
C ALA A 423 -33.34 -7.73 2.91
N VAL A 424 -32.92 -8.84 2.28
CA VAL A 424 -33.56 -9.32 1.02
C VAL A 424 -34.99 -9.83 1.22
N MET A 425 -35.35 -10.21 2.46
CA MET A 425 -36.69 -10.67 2.84
C MET A 425 -37.71 -9.53 2.92
N ARG A 426 -37.28 -8.27 3.17
CA ARG A 426 -38.15 -7.11 3.45
C ARG A 426 -39.26 -6.93 2.42
N ASP A 427 -38.91 -7.04 1.14
CA ASP A 427 -39.81 -6.83 0.00
C ASP A 427 -40.06 -8.12 -0.81
N ALA A 428 -39.80 -9.28 -0.21
CA ALA A 428 -40.07 -10.57 -0.84
C ALA A 428 -41.57 -10.91 -0.80
N ASP A 429 -42.08 -11.52 -1.87
CA ASP A 429 -43.42 -12.10 -1.87
C ASP A 429 -43.54 -13.24 -0.83
N SER A 430 -44.76 -13.63 -0.48
CA SER A 430 -45.00 -14.62 0.59
C SER A 430 -44.30 -15.97 0.35
N LYS A 431 -44.18 -16.42 -0.91
CA LYS A 431 -43.54 -17.69 -1.26
C LYS A 431 -42.03 -17.57 -1.11
N SER A 432 -41.42 -16.54 -1.68
CA SER A 432 -39.98 -16.30 -1.58
C SER A 432 -39.55 -16.04 -0.14
N SER A 433 -40.32 -15.25 0.61
CA SER A 433 -40.11 -14.98 2.03
C SER A 433 -40.08 -16.26 2.87
N LYS A 434 -40.93 -17.26 2.56
CA LYS A 434 -40.89 -18.57 3.23
C LYS A 434 -39.62 -19.36 2.91
N ILE A 435 -39.17 -19.36 1.66
CA ILE A 435 -37.93 -20.04 1.27
C ILE A 435 -36.71 -19.37 1.92
N ILE A 436 -36.71 -18.04 2.02
CA ILE A 436 -35.64 -17.29 2.69
C ILE A 436 -35.67 -17.55 4.21
N GLU A 437 -36.85 -17.67 4.82
CA GLU A 437 -37.01 -18.11 6.23
C GLU A 437 -36.39 -19.50 6.48
N ASP A 438 -36.52 -20.42 5.52
CA ASP A 438 -35.92 -21.75 5.64
C ASP A 438 -34.39 -21.68 5.78
N HIS A 439 -33.71 -20.78 5.05
CA HIS A 439 -32.26 -20.57 5.17
C HIS A 439 -31.84 -19.90 6.50
N LEU A 440 -32.73 -19.08 7.08
CA LEU A 440 -32.51 -18.51 8.41
C LEU A 440 -32.62 -19.57 9.50
N PHE A 441 -33.53 -20.53 9.33
CA PHE A 441 -33.68 -21.67 10.22
C PHE A 441 -32.52 -22.67 10.05
N ASP A 442 -32.28 -23.14 8.82
CA ASP A 442 -31.28 -24.12 8.45
C ASP A 442 -30.49 -23.62 7.22
N PRO A 443 -29.17 -23.35 7.32
CA PRO A 443 -28.27 -23.81 8.38
C PRO A 443 -28.03 -22.82 9.54
N LEU A 444 -28.48 -21.56 9.45
CA LEU A 444 -28.02 -20.52 10.38
C LEU A 444 -28.42 -20.79 11.85
N LEU A 445 -29.71 -20.87 12.19
CA LEU A 445 -30.15 -21.07 13.58
C LEU A 445 -29.81 -22.45 14.14
N ILE A 446 -29.79 -23.50 13.32
CA ILE A 446 -29.35 -24.83 13.74
C ILE A 446 -27.88 -24.79 14.21
N ASN A 447 -27.03 -24.07 13.49
CA ASN A 447 -25.59 -24.06 13.76
C ASN A 447 -25.16 -22.98 14.77
N TYR A 448 -25.82 -21.83 14.80
CA TYR A 448 -25.38 -20.65 15.56
C TYR A 448 -26.48 -20.04 16.43
N ALA A 449 -27.26 -20.88 17.10
CA ALA A 449 -28.35 -20.43 17.96
C ALA A 449 -27.92 -19.43 19.05
N GLY A 450 -26.75 -19.64 19.66
CA GLY A 450 -26.19 -18.78 20.72
C GLY A 450 -26.15 -17.30 20.33
N PRO A 451 -25.41 -16.92 19.28
CA PRO A 451 -25.35 -15.53 18.84
C PRO A 451 -26.61 -15.06 18.08
N LEU A 452 -27.35 -15.96 17.40
CA LEU A 452 -28.46 -15.58 16.52
C LEU A 452 -29.81 -15.43 17.22
N GLU A 453 -30.15 -16.25 18.22
CA GLU A 453 -31.42 -16.10 18.94
C GLU A 453 -31.59 -14.67 19.52
N PRO A 454 -30.67 -14.16 20.35
CA PRO A 454 -30.82 -12.82 20.93
C PRO A 454 -30.82 -11.73 19.86
N PHE A 455 -29.97 -11.87 18.84
CA PHE A 455 -29.89 -10.95 17.70
C PHE A 455 -31.24 -10.86 16.96
N LEU A 456 -31.83 -11.99 16.60
CA LEU A 456 -33.11 -12.03 15.87
C LEU A 456 -34.27 -11.51 16.71
N ARG A 457 -34.27 -11.75 18.02
CA ARG A 457 -35.26 -11.17 18.94
C ARG A 457 -35.20 -9.65 18.94
N GLU A 458 -34.00 -9.08 18.95
CA GLU A 458 -33.79 -7.65 18.89
C GLU A 458 -34.21 -7.09 17.53
N ALA A 459 -33.74 -7.68 16.43
CA ALA A 459 -34.11 -7.29 15.07
C ALA A 459 -35.63 -7.33 14.85
N GLY A 460 -36.33 -8.31 15.44
CA GLY A 460 -37.79 -8.42 15.37
C GLY A 460 -38.56 -7.28 16.07
N LYS A 461 -37.93 -6.46 16.90
CA LYS A 461 -38.59 -5.30 17.54
C LYS A 461 -38.80 -4.15 16.56
N SER A 462 -37.81 -3.87 15.71
CA SER A 462 -37.81 -2.77 14.74
C SER A 462 -38.16 -3.22 13.31
N ALA A 463 -38.15 -4.52 13.01
CA ALA A 463 -38.45 -5.03 11.68
C ALA A 463 -39.92 -4.80 11.23
N PRO A 464 -40.17 -4.66 9.91
CA PRO A 464 -41.51 -4.64 9.35
C PRO A 464 -42.34 -5.88 9.73
N ALA A 465 -43.66 -5.73 9.78
CA ALA A 465 -44.56 -6.78 10.28
C ALA A 465 -44.44 -8.11 9.51
N SER A 466 -44.17 -8.07 8.20
CA SER A 466 -43.91 -9.25 7.37
C SER A 466 -42.66 -10.01 7.83
N VAL A 467 -41.54 -9.30 7.97
CA VAL A 467 -40.25 -9.86 8.41
C VAL A 467 -40.31 -10.34 9.86
N LYS A 468 -40.92 -9.56 10.76
CA LYS A 468 -41.12 -9.94 12.17
C LYS A 468 -41.87 -11.27 12.32
N ARG A 469 -42.88 -11.50 11.49
CA ARG A 469 -43.63 -12.77 11.47
C ARG A 469 -42.73 -13.95 11.11
N ARG A 470 -41.85 -13.77 10.12
CA ARG A 470 -40.89 -14.79 9.66
C ARG A 470 -39.81 -15.06 10.70
N ILE A 471 -39.26 -14.02 11.33
CA ILE A 471 -38.33 -14.15 12.46
C ILE A 471 -38.96 -15.00 13.58
N ASN A 472 -40.18 -14.65 14.00
CA ASN A 472 -40.88 -15.38 15.06
C ASN A 472 -41.18 -16.83 14.66
N SER A 473 -41.51 -17.08 13.39
CA SER A 473 -41.70 -18.42 12.84
C SER A 473 -40.41 -19.25 12.91
N ALA A 474 -39.29 -18.72 12.43
CA ALA A 474 -37.99 -19.37 12.46
C ALA A 474 -37.54 -19.68 13.90
N LEU A 475 -37.66 -18.71 14.82
CA LEU A 475 -37.34 -18.91 16.24
C LEU A 475 -38.25 -19.97 16.90
N LYS A 476 -39.54 -20.01 16.55
CA LYS A 476 -40.46 -21.04 17.04
C LYS A 476 -40.09 -22.43 16.51
N ARG A 477 -39.76 -22.54 15.22
CA ARG A 477 -39.31 -23.78 14.58
C ARG A 477 -38.01 -24.29 15.22
N TRP A 478 -37.05 -23.40 15.44
CA TRP A 478 -35.80 -23.73 16.13
C TRP A 478 -36.03 -24.23 17.57
N ARG A 479 -36.89 -23.56 18.35
CA ARG A 479 -37.25 -24.04 19.70
C ARG A 479 -37.89 -25.42 19.67
N ALA A 480 -38.87 -25.63 18.79
CA ALA A 480 -39.51 -26.92 18.63
C ALA A 480 -38.51 -28.03 18.25
N HIS A 481 -37.53 -27.71 17.38
CA HIS A 481 -36.45 -28.62 17.04
C HIS A 481 -35.58 -28.98 18.25
N ILE A 482 -35.08 -27.97 18.99
CA ILE A 482 -34.25 -28.21 20.18
C ILE A 482 -35.01 -28.94 21.29
N ASP A 483 -36.30 -28.61 21.49
CA ASP A 483 -37.15 -29.30 22.46
C ASP A 483 -37.38 -30.76 22.07
N ALA A 484 -37.56 -31.05 20.76
CA ALA A 484 -37.66 -32.41 20.26
C ALA A 484 -36.35 -33.20 20.45
N VAL A 485 -35.20 -32.57 20.19
CA VAL A 485 -33.88 -33.17 20.44
C VAL A 485 -33.68 -33.48 21.93
N LYS A 486 -34.08 -32.55 22.81
CA LYS A 486 -34.02 -32.77 24.27
C LYS A 486 -35.00 -33.85 24.73
N ALA A 487 -36.20 -33.90 24.16
CA ALA A 487 -37.23 -34.89 24.49
C ALA A 487 -36.86 -36.30 24.03
N ALA A 488 -36.11 -36.44 22.93
CA ALA A 488 -35.52 -37.72 22.52
C ALA A 488 -34.56 -38.29 23.59
N GLY A 489 -34.04 -37.42 24.46
CA GLY A 489 -33.26 -37.80 25.63
C GLY A 489 -31.85 -38.27 25.28
N ALA A 490 -31.08 -38.60 26.32
CA ALA A 490 -29.76 -39.18 26.18
C ALA A 490 -29.87 -40.72 26.12
N ILE A 491 -29.70 -41.30 24.93
CA ILE A 491 -29.58 -42.76 24.78
C ILE A 491 -28.18 -43.14 25.26
N LYS A 492 -28.07 -43.70 26.46
CA LYS A 492 -26.78 -44.00 27.12
C LYS A 492 -25.93 -44.97 26.29
N GLU A 493 -26.57 -45.84 25.53
CA GLU A 493 -25.96 -46.82 24.63
C GLU A 493 -25.25 -46.16 23.44
N LEU A 494 -25.62 -44.92 23.08
CA LEU A 494 -24.96 -44.14 22.02
C LEU A 494 -23.88 -43.20 22.57
N TRP A 495 -23.59 -43.24 23.86
CA TRP A 495 -22.52 -42.41 24.42
C TRP A 495 -21.17 -42.93 23.97
N PRO A 496 -20.27 -42.04 23.52
CA PRO A 496 -18.89 -42.43 23.33
C PRO A 496 -18.31 -42.93 24.66
N SER A 497 -17.47 -43.96 24.57
CA SER A 497 -16.75 -44.51 25.72
C SER A 497 -15.92 -43.42 26.43
N GLU A 498 -15.57 -43.63 27.70
CA GLU A 498 -14.66 -42.70 28.40
C GLU A 498 -13.34 -42.50 27.66
N ARG A 499 -12.83 -43.58 27.04
CA ARG A 499 -11.62 -43.53 26.22
C ARG A 499 -11.80 -42.60 25.02
N GLU A 500 -12.89 -42.72 24.27
CA GLU A 500 -13.16 -41.86 23.12
C GLU A 500 -13.35 -40.40 23.54
N ARG A 501 -14.07 -40.16 24.64
CA ARG A 501 -14.21 -38.79 25.20
C ARG A 501 -12.87 -38.21 25.62
N ALA A 502 -11.98 -39.00 26.22
CA ALA A 502 -10.63 -38.57 26.59
C ALA A 502 -9.78 -38.25 25.35
N ILE A 503 -9.83 -39.11 24.33
CA ILE A 503 -9.12 -38.90 23.06
C ILE A 503 -9.60 -37.61 22.38
N THR A 504 -10.92 -37.37 22.29
CA THR A 504 -11.46 -36.15 21.66
C THR A 504 -11.06 -34.89 22.42
N ARG A 505 -11.08 -34.92 23.77
CA ARG A 505 -10.61 -33.79 24.59
C ARG A 505 -9.12 -33.51 24.37
N GLN A 506 -8.30 -34.56 24.34
CA GLN A 506 -6.87 -34.43 24.09
C GLN A 506 -6.61 -33.85 22.69
N ARG A 507 -7.26 -34.41 21.67
CA ARG A 507 -7.18 -33.91 20.29
C ARG A 507 -7.54 -32.43 20.19
N PHE A 508 -8.65 -32.02 20.80
CA PHE A 508 -9.06 -30.61 20.80
C PHE A 508 -8.05 -29.69 21.50
N ALA A 509 -7.46 -30.15 22.61
CA ALA A 509 -6.41 -29.42 23.31
C ALA A 509 -5.14 -29.27 22.45
N ASP A 510 -4.73 -30.35 21.77
CA ASP A 510 -3.57 -30.37 20.88
C ASP A 510 -3.77 -29.45 19.66
N GLU A 511 -4.95 -29.52 19.02
CA GLU A 511 -5.34 -28.66 17.90
C GLU A 511 -5.38 -27.18 18.31
N SER A 512 -5.98 -26.87 19.47
CA SER A 512 -6.01 -25.50 20.01
C SER A 512 -4.61 -24.97 20.32
N ALA A 513 -3.73 -25.80 20.89
CA ALA A 513 -2.35 -25.44 21.17
C ALA A 513 -1.51 -25.25 19.89
N ALA A 514 -1.81 -26.00 18.81
CA ALA A 514 -1.18 -25.79 17.51
C ALA A 514 -1.63 -24.47 16.88
N ALA A 515 -2.94 -24.19 16.85
CA ALA A 515 -3.48 -22.95 16.33
C ALA A 515 -2.94 -21.71 17.08
N MET A 516 -2.82 -21.81 18.41
CA MET A 516 -2.24 -20.72 19.21
C MET A 516 -0.76 -20.48 18.87
N ARG A 517 0.04 -21.53 18.67
CA ARG A 517 1.45 -21.40 18.25
C ARG A 517 1.58 -20.76 16.87
N GLU A 518 0.72 -21.11 15.93
CA GLU A 518 0.69 -20.51 14.59
C GLU A 518 0.30 -19.02 14.64
N ALA A 519 -0.73 -18.68 15.41
CA ALA A 519 -1.13 -17.29 15.63
C ALA A 519 -0.01 -16.46 16.29
N GLU A 520 0.72 -17.05 17.23
CA GLU A 520 1.86 -16.42 17.87
C GLU A 520 3.03 -16.18 16.91
N ALA A 521 3.32 -17.11 16.00
CA ALA A 521 4.38 -16.96 15.01
C ALA A 521 4.12 -15.80 14.03
N ASN A 522 2.85 -15.49 13.78
CA ASN A 522 2.44 -14.37 12.95
C ASN A 522 2.41 -13.02 13.70
N SER A 523 2.70 -13.00 15.01
CA SER A 523 2.65 -11.79 15.83
C SER A 523 4.05 -11.26 16.18
N VAL A 524 4.40 -10.13 15.55
CA VAL A 524 5.67 -9.40 15.80
C VAL A 524 5.82 -8.98 17.27
N LEU A 525 4.70 -8.69 17.95
CA LEU A 525 4.71 -8.30 19.36
C LEU A 525 4.92 -9.51 20.29
N LEU A 526 4.26 -10.64 20.03
CA LEU A 526 4.38 -11.83 20.88
C LEU A 526 5.74 -12.53 20.71
N SER A 527 6.42 -12.35 19.58
CA SER A 527 7.81 -12.81 19.40
C SER A 527 8.82 -12.06 20.25
N ALA A 528 8.51 -10.84 20.70
CA ALA A 528 9.41 -10.02 21.52
C ALA A 528 9.28 -10.28 23.03
N VAL A 529 8.30 -11.09 23.46
CA VAL A 529 8.00 -11.33 24.89
C VAL A 529 8.48 -12.72 25.32
N SER A 530 9.25 -12.79 26.41
CA SER A 530 9.70 -14.07 26.99
C SER A 530 8.53 -14.86 27.59
N LYS A 531 8.41 -16.14 27.23
CA LYS A 531 7.34 -17.03 27.70
C LYS A 531 7.89 -18.08 28.67
N SER A 532 7.11 -18.44 29.69
CA SER A 532 7.43 -19.54 30.61
C SER A 532 6.19 -20.37 30.90
N VAL A 533 6.33 -21.70 30.89
CA VAL A 533 5.24 -22.63 31.22
C VAL A 533 5.22 -22.85 32.73
N VAL A 534 4.09 -22.52 33.36
CA VAL A 534 3.89 -22.73 34.80
C VAL A 534 2.94 -23.92 34.98
N LEU A 535 3.41 -24.99 35.62
CA LEU A 535 2.61 -26.20 35.86
C LEU A 535 1.51 -25.99 36.92
N TYR A 536 1.77 -25.13 37.91
CA TYR A 536 0.84 -24.82 39.00
C TYR A 536 1.07 -23.42 39.58
N GLY A 537 -0.01 -22.76 39.99
CA GLY A 537 0.04 -21.49 40.70
C GLY A 537 -0.77 -20.37 40.03
N ARG A 538 -1.04 -19.31 40.79
CA ARG A 538 -1.80 -18.12 40.35
C ARG A 538 -0.96 -16.84 40.37
N ALA A 539 0.33 -16.95 40.69
CA ALA A 539 1.25 -15.84 40.78
C ALA A 539 2.69 -16.30 40.57
N SER A 540 3.53 -15.44 40.01
CA SER A 540 4.98 -15.60 40.02
C SER A 540 5.58 -14.74 41.14
N ILE A 541 6.61 -15.27 41.81
CA ILE A 541 7.33 -14.57 42.89
C ILE A 541 8.76 -14.40 42.41
N HIS A 542 9.25 -13.17 42.39
CA HIS A 542 10.65 -12.86 42.07
C HIS A 542 11.23 -11.87 43.07
N SER A 543 12.55 -11.89 43.25
CA SER A 543 13.25 -10.99 44.16
C SER A 543 13.87 -9.86 43.37
N ILE A 544 13.53 -8.62 43.71
CA ILE A 544 14.13 -7.42 43.11
C ILE A 544 15.11 -6.82 44.11
N ARG A 545 16.35 -6.57 43.68
CA ARG A 545 17.36 -5.91 44.51
C ARG A 545 17.14 -4.40 44.45
N GLY A 546 16.83 -3.79 45.59
CA GLY A 546 16.63 -2.35 45.70
C GLY A 546 17.95 -1.57 45.64
N PRO A 547 17.89 -0.24 45.47
CA PRO A 547 19.06 0.65 45.51
C PRO A 547 19.78 0.64 46.88
N ASP A 548 19.13 0.14 47.93
CA ASP A 548 19.68 -0.10 49.27
C ASP A 548 20.41 -1.46 49.40
N GLY A 549 20.55 -2.22 48.31
CA GLY A 549 21.20 -3.52 48.27
C GLY A 549 20.37 -4.67 48.86
N LYS A 550 19.18 -4.40 49.39
CA LYS A 550 18.29 -5.40 50.02
C LYS A 550 17.37 -6.03 48.99
N ASN A 551 17.11 -7.32 49.16
CA ASN A 551 16.18 -8.07 48.33
C ASN A 551 14.73 -7.82 48.80
N ARG A 552 13.88 -7.38 47.88
CA ARG A 552 12.44 -7.22 48.11
C ARG A 552 11.68 -8.26 47.30
N ARG A 553 10.74 -8.94 47.95
CA ARG A 553 9.84 -9.90 47.31
C ARG A 553 8.83 -9.13 46.46
N ALA A 554 8.84 -9.37 45.15
CA ALA A 554 7.80 -8.94 44.23
C ALA A 554 6.92 -10.14 43.85
N VAL A 555 5.60 -9.93 43.86
CA VAL A 555 4.61 -10.95 43.52
C VAL A 555 3.77 -10.42 42.37
N THR A 556 3.84 -11.07 41.21
CA THR A 556 3.02 -10.76 40.05
C THR A 556 1.91 -11.79 39.95
N ARG A 557 0.64 -11.36 40.07
CA ARG A 557 -0.50 -12.27 39.84
C ARG A 557 -0.63 -12.57 38.35
N LEU A 558 -0.87 -13.83 38.03
CA LEU A 558 -1.17 -14.25 36.66
C LEU A 558 -2.58 -13.79 36.33
N GLN A 559 -2.77 -13.19 35.15
CA GLN A 559 -4.08 -12.86 34.61
C GLN A 559 -4.49 -13.90 33.58
N SER A 560 -5.77 -14.27 33.59
CA SER A 560 -6.34 -15.16 32.59
C SER A 560 -7.06 -14.33 31.53
N HIS A 561 -6.69 -14.55 30.27
CA HIS A 561 -7.47 -14.10 29.13
C HIS A 561 -8.15 -15.34 28.55
N SER A 562 -9.47 -15.28 28.43
CA SER A 562 -10.28 -16.34 27.82
C SER A 562 -11.11 -15.73 26.72
N PHE A 563 -11.18 -16.41 25.59
CA PHE A 563 -12.05 -16.06 24.47
C PHE A 563 -13.02 -17.21 24.24
N THR A 564 -14.26 -16.87 23.93
CA THR A 564 -15.28 -17.85 23.55
C THR A 564 -15.48 -17.76 22.05
N ILE A 565 -15.55 -18.92 21.40
CA ILE A 565 -15.89 -19.03 19.98
C ILE A 565 -17.16 -19.87 19.85
N ASP A 566 -18.03 -19.49 18.94
CA ASP A 566 -19.18 -20.30 18.55
C ASP A 566 -18.75 -21.30 17.46
N VAL A 567 -19.06 -22.57 17.66
CA VAL A 567 -18.76 -23.66 16.70
C VAL A 567 -20.08 -24.15 16.10
N PRO A 568 -20.17 -24.32 14.77
CA PRO A 568 -21.39 -24.79 14.11
C PRO A 568 -21.80 -26.20 14.57
N SER A 569 -23.03 -26.34 15.07
CA SER A 569 -23.55 -27.63 15.59
C SER A 569 -23.45 -28.80 14.59
N GLU A 570 -23.79 -28.57 13.32
CA GLU A 570 -23.76 -29.62 12.28
C GLU A 570 -22.33 -30.02 11.93
N ASP A 571 -21.31 -29.19 12.17
CA ASP A 571 -19.91 -29.58 11.96
C ASP A 571 -19.50 -30.74 12.90
N MET A 572 -20.18 -30.86 14.04
CA MET A 572 -19.98 -31.95 14.99
C MET A 572 -20.82 -33.19 14.68
N VAL A 573 -21.97 -33.04 14.04
CA VAL A 573 -22.98 -34.10 13.89
C VAL A 573 -23.05 -34.64 12.45
N ASP A 574 -22.95 -33.77 11.46
CA ASP A 574 -22.95 -34.08 10.02
C ASP A 574 -22.04 -33.09 9.25
N PRO A 575 -20.71 -33.19 9.43
CA PRO A 575 -19.76 -32.27 8.79
C PRO A 575 -19.82 -32.34 7.26
N PHE A 576 -20.08 -33.52 6.69
CA PHE A 576 -20.17 -33.70 5.25
C PHE A 576 -21.43 -33.07 4.66
N GLY A 577 -22.58 -33.24 5.32
CA GLY A 577 -23.84 -32.61 4.91
C GLY A 577 -23.76 -31.09 5.00
N LEU A 578 -23.17 -30.55 6.06
CA LEU A 578 -22.95 -29.12 6.20
C LEU A 578 -22.01 -28.58 5.11
N ASP A 579 -20.84 -29.19 4.89
CA ASP A 579 -19.90 -28.77 3.86
C ASP A 579 -20.53 -28.84 2.46
N TYR A 580 -21.25 -29.91 2.13
CA TYR A 580 -21.96 -30.04 0.86
C TYR A 580 -23.01 -28.93 0.67
N LYS A 581 -23.84 -28.67 1.70
CA LYS A 581 -24.87 -27.61 1.71
C LYS A 581 -24.26 -26.24 1.44
N LEU A 582 -23.17 -25.90 2.14
CA LEU A 582 -22.47 -24.62 1.98
C LEU A 582 -21.80 -24.50 0.61
N ARG A 583 -21.12 -25.55 0.13
CA ARG A 583 -20.50 -25.56 -1.20
C ARG A 583 -21.54 -25.37 -2.29
N PHE A 584 -22.67 -26.07 -2.22
CA PHE A 584 -23.77 -25.92 -3.18
C PHE A 584 -24.22 -24.46 -3.28
N MET A 585 -24.47 -23.81 -2.14
CA MET A 585 -24.85 -22.39 -2.09
C MET A 585 -23.74 -21.47 -2.63
N ARG A 586 -22.46 -21.81 -2.44
CA ARG A 586 -21.32 -21.04 -2.98
C ARG A 586 -21.18 -21.17 -4.49
N VAL A 587 -21.40 -22.35 -5.06
CA VAL A 587 -21.12 -22.64 -6.48
C VAL A 587 -22.33 -22.50 -7.41
N GLU A 588 -23.57 -22.49 -6.90
CA GLU A 588 -24.76 -22.32 -7.75
C GLU A 588 -24.70 -21.02 -8.59
N LYS A 589 -25.23 -21.03 -9.80
CA LYS A 589 -25.33 -19.83 -10.65
C LYS A 589 -26.78 -19.65 -11.10
N ILE A 590 -27.24 -18.41 -11.22
CA ILE A 590 -28.54 -18.12 -11.86
C ILE A 590 -28.38 -18.40 -13.36
N ARG A 591 -29.26 -19.27 -13.90
CA ARG A 591 -29.46 -19.33 -15.36
C ARG A 591 -30.30 -18.11 -15.73
N ARG A 592 -29.68 -17.15 -16.41
CA ARG A 592 -30.38 -16.01 -17.01
C ARG A 592 -30.85 -16.37 -18.41
#